data_AF-A0A7W8RWA4-F1
#
_entry.id   AF-A0A7W8RWA4-F1
#
_cell.length_a   1.000
_cell.length_b   1.000
_cell.length_c   1.000
_cell.angle_alpha   90.00
_cell.angle_beta   90.00
_cell.angle_gamma   90.00
#
_symmetry.space_group_name_H-M   'P 1'
#
loop_
_entity.id
_entity.type
_entity.pdbx_description
1 polymer ?
#
loop_
_entity_poly.entity_id
_entity_poly.type
_entity_poly.pdbx_seq_one_letter_code
_entity_poly.pdbx_strand_id
1 'polypeptide(L)' 'MRAGGAVYFRYMNGQRQLDPSTLHGGAPVLAGDKWIMTKWMRERAYG' A
#
# COMPACT_ATOMS: atom_id res chain seq x y z
N MET A 1 8.89 -6.53 -10.69
CA MET A 1 7.60 -5.80 -10.62
C MET A 1 7.32 -5.24 -12.00
N ARG A 2 6.07 -5.20 -12.46
CA ARG A 2 5.74 -4.68 -13.80
C ARG A 2 5.57 -3.16 -13.73
N ALA A 3 6.29 -2.40 -14.57
CA ALA A 3 6.08 -0.97 -14.69
C ALA A 3 4.63 -0.67 -15.11
N GLY A 4 3.99 0.30 -14.46
CA GLY A 4 2.57 0.64 -14.64
C GLY A 4 1.59 -0.25 -13.85
N GLY A 5 2.05 -1.30 -13.16
CA GLY A 5 1.22 -2.07 -12.24
C GLY A 5 0.95 -1.32 -10.93
N ALA A 6 -0.21 -1.56 -10.32
CA ALA A 6 -0.61 -0.97 -9.04
C ALA A 6 -1.22 -2.03 -8.10
N VAL A 7 -1.07 -1.81 -6.80
CA VAL A 7 -1.76 -2.55 -5.74
C VAL A 7 -2.50 -1.53 -4.88
N TYR A 8 -3.77 -1.79 -4.62
CA TYR A 8 -4.61 -1.00 -3.72
C TYR A 8 -5.06 -1.87 -2.55
N PHE A 9 -4.99 -1.32 -1.34
CA PHE A 9 -5.53 -1.94 -0.13
C PHE A 9 -6.08 -0.85 0.81
N ARG A 10 -7.00 -1.26 1.70
CA ARG A 10 -7.56 -0.44 2.77
C ARG A 10 -7.25 -1.12 4.10
N TYR A 11 -6.94 -0.35 5.14
CA TYR A 11 -6.56 -0.88 6.46
C TYR A 11 -7.68 -0.74 7.51
N MET A 12 -8.91 -0.44 7.06
CA MET A 12 -10.08 -0.35 7.92
C MET A 12 -11.12 -1.38 7.48
N ASN A 13 -11.50 -2.29 8.37
CA ASN A 13 -12.46 -3.36 8.10
C ASN A 13 -13.94 -2.86 8.09
N GLY A 14 -14.89 -3.78 7.92
CA GLY A 14 -16.33 -3.46 7.92
C GLY A 14 -16.85 -2.91 9.25
N GLN A 15 -16.19 -3.23 10.35
CA GLN A 15 -16.48 -2.76 11.71
C GLN A 15 -15.72 -1.48 12.10
N ARG A 16 -15.06 -0.81 11.15
CA ARG A 16 -14.24 0.40 11.36
C ARG A 16 -13.05 0.22 12.30
N GLN A 17 -12.51 -0.99 12.38
CA GLN A 17 -11.29 -1.30 13.13
C GLN A 17 -10.09 -1.40 12.19
N LEU A 18 -8.89 -1.25 12.75
CA LEU A 18 -7.66 -1.57 12.02
C LEU A 18 -7.69 -3.03 11.60
N ASP A 19 -7.32 -3.30 10.36
CA ASP A 19 -7.29 -4.64 9.77
C ASP A 19 -5.84 -5.19 9.77
N PRO A 20 -5.51 -6.13 10.68
CA PRO A 20 -4.15 -6.69 10.76
C PRO A 20 -3.72 -7.45 9.50
N SER A 21 -4.67 -7.92 8.67
CA SER A 21 -4.35 -8.62 7.43
C SER A 21 -3.68 -7.74 6.38
N THR A 22 -3.68 -6.41 6.60
CA THR A 22 -3.08 -5.43 5.68
C THR A 22 -1.62 -5.11 6.00
N LEU A 23 -1.00 -5.78 6.98
CA LEU A 23 0.44 -5.69 7.22
C LEU A 23 1.20 -6.15 5.96
N HIS A 24 2.06 -5.29 5.41
CA HIS A 24 2.77 -5.57 4.17
C HIS A 24 4.15 -4.90 4.17
N GLY A 25 5.03 -5.39 3.28
CA GLY A 25 6.36 -4.86 3.10
C GLY A 25 6.88 -5.10 1.68
N GLY A 26 8.03 -4.50 1.36
CA GLY A 26 8.75 -4.79 0.13
C GLY A 26 9.73 -5.94 0.34
N ALA A 27 9.62 -7.01 -0.44
CA ALA A 27 10.66 -8.03 -0.50
C ALA A 27 11.99 -7.44 -1.04
N PRO A 28 13.16 -7.99 -0.64
CA PRO A 28 14.47 -7.55 -1.13
C PRO A 28 14.57 -7.58 -2.66
N VAL A 29 15.29 -6.61 -3.24
CA VAL A 29 15.62 -6.60 -4.66
C VAL A 29 16.86 -7.47 -4.86
N LEU A 30 16.74 -8.57 -5.61
CA LEU A 30 17.85 -9.50 -5.87
C LEU A 30 18.77 -9.05 -7.02
N ALA A 31 18.26 -8.22 -7.92
CA ALA A 31 19.01 -7.65 -9.04
C ALA A 31 18.36 -6.35 -9.55
N GLY A 32 19.18 -5.37 -9.93
CA GLY A 32 18.73 -4.07 -10.42
C GLY A 32 18.07 -3.20 -9.34
N ASP A 33 17.17 -2.32 -9.76
CA ASP A 33 16.49 -1.36 -8.89
C ASP A 33 14.96 -1.53 -8.91
N LYS A 34 14.31 -1.13 -7.81
CA LYS A 34 12.85 -1.07 -7.69
C LYS A 34 12.40 0.36 -7.39
N TRP A 35 11.62 0.94 -8.31
CA TRP A 35 11.01 2.25 -8.17
C TRP A 35 9.50 2.13 -7.93
N ILE A 36 8.99 2.82 -6.91
CA ILE A 36 7.55 2.84 -6.55
C ILE A 36 7.10 4.25 -6.16
N MET A 37 5.80 4.52 -6.30
CA MET A 37 5.13 5.70 -5.76
C MET A 37 4.04 5.25 -4.79
N THR A 38 3.96 5.86 -3.61
CA THR A 38 2.91 5.58 -2.63
C THR A 38 2.00 6.79 -2.49
N LYS A 39 0.68 6.60 -2.66
CA LYS A 39 -0.34 7.60 -2.36
C LYS A 39 -1.17 7.15 -1.17
N TRP A 40 -1.13 7.92 -0.10
CA TRP A 40 -1.98 7.70 1.08
C TRP A 40 -3.28 8.48 0.95
N MET A 41 -4.41 7.78 1.10
CA MET A 41 -5.73 8.40 1.12
C MET A 41 -6.20 8.55 2.56
N ARG A 42 -6.90 9.65 2.85
CA ARG A 42 -7.50 9.94 4.17
C ARG A 42 -9.01 9.83 4.06
N GLU A 43 -9.67 9.46 5.15
CA GLU A 43 -11.14 9.40 5.22
C GLU A 43 -11.77 10.80 5.10
N ARG A 44 -11.05 11.83 5.56
CA ARG A 44 -11.45 13.24 5.49
C ARG A 44 -10.50 14.00 4.58
N ALA A 45 -10.91 15.19 4.15
CA ALA A 45 -10.06 16.10 3.39
C ALA A 45 -8.73 16.30 4.14
N TYR A 46 -7.63 16.12 3.40
CA TYR A 46 -6.29 16.37 3.89
C TYR A 46 -5.90 17.79 3.48
N GLY A 47 -5.62 18.64 4.45
CA GLY A 47 -5.28 20.05 4.29
C GLY A 47 -4.44 20.53 5.47
#